data_AF-A0A7V0P6R3-F1
#
_entry.id   AF-A0A7V0P6R3-F1
#
_cell.length_a   1.000
_cell.length_b   1.000
_cell.length_c   1.000
_cell.angle_alpha   90.00
_cell.angle_beta   90.00
_cell.angle_gamma   90.00
#
_symmetry.space_group_name_H-M   'P 1'
#
loop_
_entity.id
_entity.type
_entity.pdbx_description
1 polymer ?
#
loop_
_entity_poly.entity_id
_entity_poly.type
_entity_poly.pdbx_seq_one_letter_code
_entity_poly.pdbx_strand_id
1 'polypeptide(L)'
;MRDEGKRRCYLLLGEASTEEAARKIAEVYAPCPFVYFMGAFGKTVVGIYFLTEERSWWVKAISSEPRMTLGLVRAALYVSDSPAFPVDMEPRIPERRTEISPCGAKCAECLRYQEGICPGCPASRHFQEDHGGALGSSGEVEMS
;
A
#
# COMPACT_ATOMS: atom_id res chain seq x y z
N MET A 1 3.93 -0.64 -23.00
CA MET A 1 3.11 -1.78 -22.56
C MET A 1 2.95 -1.64 -21.06
N ARG A 2 1.73 -1.46 -20.53
CA ARG A 2 1.50 -1.47 -19.08
C ARG A 2 1.51 -2.94 -18.67
N ASP A 3 2.38 -3.29 -17.74
CA ASP A 3 2.55 -4.65 -17.25
C ASP A 3 1.60 -4.83 -16.05
N GLU A 4 0.35 -5.15 -16.36
CA GLU A 4 -0.75 -5.36 -15.41
C GLU A 4 -0.48 -6.61 -14.56
N GLY A 5 0.32 -6.43 -13.50
CA GLY A 5 0.68 -7.49 -12.57
C GLY A 5 2.09 -7.35 -12.00
N LYS A 6 2.99 -6.63 -12.69
CA LYS A 6 4.35 -6.43 -12.20
C LYS A 6 4.36 -5.50 -10.99
N ARG A 7 4.98 -5.97 -9.91
CA ARG A 7 5.28 -5.15 -8.74
C ARG A 7 6.55 -4.33 -8.97
N ARG A 8 6.52 -3.11 -8.48
CA ARG A 8 7.67 -2.20 -8.46
C ARG A 8 8.15 -2.03 -7.03
N CYS A 9 9.44 -1.73 -6.88
CA CYS A 9 10.02 -1.39 -5.59
C CYS A 9 9.87 0.11 -5.34
N TYR A 10 9.36 0.46 -4.17
CA TYR A 10 9.13 1.83 -3.72
C TYR A 10 9.98 2.09 -2.47
N LEU A 11 10.83 3.12 -2.51
CA LEU A 11 11.58 3.62 -1.38
C LEU A 11 10.96 4.92 -0.89
N LEU A 12 10.37 4.88 0.30
CA LEU A 12 9.87 6.04 1.02
C LEU A 12 10.94 6.54 1.99
N LEU A 13 11.24 7.84 1.91
CA LEU A 13 11.98 8.57 2.93
C LEU A 13 11.07 9.66 3.49
N GLY A 14 10.71 9.58 4.76
CA GLY A 14 9.85 10.54 5.44
C GLY A 14 10.56 11.21 6.61
N GLU A 15 10.36 12.50 6.84
CA GLU A 15 10.80 13.17 8.07
C GLU A 15 9.62 13.38 9.00
N ALA A 16 9.69 12.84 10.22
CA ALA A 16 8.71 13.07 11.28
C ALA A 16 9.08 14.30 12.13
N SER A 17 8.13 14.81 12.91
CA SER A 17 8.36 15.94 13.82
C SER A 17 9.35 15.60 14.95
N THR A 18 9.32 14.35 15.43
CA THR A 18 10.16 13.82 16.51
C THR A 18 10.64 12.40 16.17
N GLU A 19 11.71 11.95 16.85
CA GLU A 19 12.22 10.58 16.71
C GLU A 19 11.18 9.55 17.16
N GLU A 20 10.45 9.87 18.23
CA GLU A 20 9.37 9.04 18.73
C GLU A 20 8.22 8.90 17.72
N ALA A 21 7.89 9.97 17.00
CA ALA A 21 6.90 9.92 15.92
C ALA A 21 7.39 9.03 14.77
N ALA A 22 8.68 9.14 14.38
CA ALA A 22 9.26 8.28 13.35
C ALA A 22 9.23 6.80 13.76
N ARG A 23 9.65 6.48 14.99
CA ARG A 23 9.62 5.13 15.55
C ARG A 23 8.22 4.55 15.56
N LYS A 24 7.23 5.32 16.03
CA LYS A 24 5.82 4.90 16.05
C LYS A 24 5.28 4.62 14.65
N ILE A 25 5.59 5.46 13.66
CA ILE A 25 5.21 5.21 12.26
C ILE A 25 5.83 3.90 11.78
N ALA A 26 7.12 3.69 12.04
CA ALA A 26 7.81 2.48 11.62
C ALA A 26 7.17 1.21 12.23
N GLU A 27 6.88 1.22 13.53
CA GLU A 27 6.25 0.09 14.24
C GLU A 27 4.83 -0.21 13.72
N VAL A 28 4.02 0.83 13.50
CA VAL A 28 2.63 0.67 13.00
C VAL A 28 2.60 0.09 11.59
N TYR A 29 3.55 0.45 10.72
CA TYR A 29 3.56 0.00 9.33
C TYR A 29 4.42 -1.25 9.08
N ALA A 30 5.28 -1.65 10.03
CA ALA A 30 6.08 -2.87 9.96
C ALA A 30 5.26 -4.16 9.62
N PRO A 31 4.02 -4.37 10.11
CA PRO A 31 3.25 -5.57 9.77
C PRO A 31 2.46 -5.45 8.45
N CYS A 32 2.62 -4.37 7.67
CA CYS A 32 1.96 -4.26 6.36
C CYS A 32 2.42 -5.39 5.41
N PRO A 33 1.51 -6.12 4.75
CA PRO A 33 1.86 -7.24 3.87
C PRO A 33 2.82 -6.87 2.73
N PHE A 34 2.79 -5.62 2.27
CA PHE A 34 3.60 -5.14 1.15
C PHE A 34 4.91 -4.46 1.57
N VAL A 35 5.20 -4.38 2.87
CA VAL A 35 6.44 -3.82 3.41
C VAL A 35 7.51 -4.90 3.42
N TYR A 36 8.60 -4.65 2.69
CA TYR A 36 9.83 -5.42 2.81
C TYR A 36 10.68 -4.95 3.99
N PHE A 37 10.85 -3.63 4.12
CA PHE A 37 11.62 -3.01 5.18
C PHE A 37 10.89 -1.77 5.71
N MET A 38 10.93 -1.59 7.03
CA MET A 38 10.45 -0.38 7.69
C MET A 38 11.35 -0.08 8.88
N GLY A 39 11.81 1.16 9.01
CA GLY A 39 12.70 1.55 10.10
C GLY A 39 12.69 3.03 10.37
N ALA A 40 13.09 3.40 11.58
CA ALA A 40 13.33 4.78 11.97
C ALA A 40 14.84 5.01 12.17
N PHE A 41 15.34 6.11 11.61
CA PHE A 41 16.72 6.58 11.70
C PHE A 41 16.67 8.02 12.24
N GLY A 42 16.64 8.15 13.57
CA GLY A 42 16.32 9.41 14.24
C GLY A 42 14.90 9.88 13.85
N LYS A 43 14.78 11.08 13.30
CA LYS A 43 13.49 11.61 12.79
C LYS A 43 13.09 11.07 11.41
N THR A 44 13.94 10.26 10.77
CA THR A 44 13.69 9.76 9.42
C THR A 44 12.99 8.41 9.47
N VAL A 45 11.88 8.27 8.75
CA VAL A 45 11.22 6.99 8.45
C VAL A 45 11.72 6.50 7.10
N VAL A 46 12.14 5.25 7.02
CA VAL A 46 12.53 4.58 5.79
C VAL A 46 11.62 3.38 5.58
N GLY A 47 10.93 3.34 4.45
CA GLY A 47 10.06 2.24 4.05
C GLY A 47 10.43 1.71 2.67
N ILE A 48 10.51 0.39 2.51
CA ILE A 48 10.64 -0.28 1.22
C ILE A 48 9.40 -1.13 0.99
N TYR A 49 8.72 -0.92 -0.14
CA TYR A 49 7.48 -1.60 -0.49
C TYR A 49 7.57 -2.24 -1.88
N PHE A 50 6.89 -3.37 -2.06
CA PHE A 50 6.66 -3.98 -3.36
C PHE A 50 5.17 -3.94 -3.69
N LEU A 51 4.81 -3.10 -4.67
CA LEU A 51 3.41 -2.80 -4.99
C LEU A 51 3.18 -2.83 -6.50
N THR A 52 1.99 -3.31 -6.90
CA THR A 52 1.50 -3.09 -8.27
C THR A 52 1.14 -1.62 -8.46
N GLU A 53 1.04 -1.17 -9.70
CA GLU A 53 0.65 0.21 -10.01
C GLU A 53 -0.70 0.58 -9.37
N GLU A 54 -1.69 -0.32 -9.48
CA GLU A 54 -3.03 -0.17 -8.88
C GLU A 54 -3.01 -0.03 -7.36
N ARG A 55 -2.05 -0.66 -6.68
CA ARG A 55 -1.92 -0.62 -5.21
C ARG A 55 -0.97 0.48 -4.72
N SER A 56 -0.30 1.19 -5.62
CA SER A 56 0.73 2.19 -5.28
C SER A 56 0.19 3.55 -4.82
N TRP A 57 -1.11 3.82 -5.06
CA TRP A 57 -1.71 5.14 -4.87
C TRP A 57 -1.50 5.73 -3.46
N TRP A 58 -1.57 4.89 -2.42
CA TRP A 58 -1.45 5.36 -1.04
C TRP A 58 -0.01 5.72 -0.68
N VAL A 59 0.99 5.02 -1.22
CA VAL A 59 2.40 5.40 -1.02
C VAL A 59 2.70 6.70 -1.77
N LYS A 60 2.16 6.85 -2.99
CA LYS A 60 2.27 8.11 -3.76
C LYS A 60 1.61 9.28 -3.01
N ALA A 61 0.50 9.05 -2.33
CA ALA A 61 -0.16 10.05 -1.49
C ALA A 61 0.71 10.52 -0.32
N ILE A 62 1.58 9.66 0.24
CA ILE A 62 2.51 10.05 1.31
C ILE A 62 3.48 11.14 0.82
N SER A 63 4.02 11.03 -0.41
CA SER A 63 4.91 12.06 -0.94
C SER A 63 4.21 13.37 -1.29
N SER A 64 2.96 13.30 -1.77
CA SER A 64 2.19 14.49 -2.16
C SER A 64 1.59 15.22 -0.96
N GLU A 65 1.12 14.46 0.05
CA GLU A 65 0.42 14.98 1.23
C GLU A 65 0.95 14.33 2.53
N PRO A 66 2.25 14.51 2.87
CA PRO A 66 2.92 13.80 3.96
C PRO A 66 2.29 14.05 5.33
N ARG A 67 1.88 15.30 5.58
CA ARG A 67 1.24 15.71 6.84
C ARG A 67 -0.12 15.05 7.02
N MET A 68 -0.94 15.02 5.98
CA MET A 68 -2.28 14.43 6.04
C MET A 68 -2.23 12.90 6.09
N THR A 69 -1.27 12.29 5.39
CA THR A 69 -1.23 10.82 5.27
C THR A 69 -0.59 10.14 6.46
N LEU A 70 0.57 10.63 6.93
CA LEU A 70 1.34 9.99 8.00
C LEU A 70 1.75 10.95 9.13
N GLY A 71 1.34 12.21 9.08
CA GLY A 71 1.84 13.22 10.02
C GLY A 71 3.32 13.57 9.81
N LEU A 72 3.87 13.25 8.63
CA LEU A 72 5.25 13.58 8.27
C LEU A 72 5.38 15.06 7.91
N VAL A 73 6.50 15.67 8.26
CA VAL A 73 6.87 17.05 7.89
C VAL A 73 7.07 17.17 6.38
N ARG A 74 7.77 16.19 5.80
CA ARG A 74 8.00 16.02 4.36
C ARG A 74 8.26 14.55 4.05
N ALA A 75 8.08 14.18 2.79
CA ALA A 75 8.43 12.85 2.31
C ALA A 75 8.91 12.89 0.86
N ALA A 76 9.76 11.95 0.50
CA ALA A 76 10.18 11.66 -0.85
C ALA A 76 9.91 10.19 -1.15
N LEU A 77 9.43 9.92 -2.36
CA LEU A 77 9.16 8.58 -2.84
C LEU A 77 9.98 8.33 -4.10
N TYR A 78 10.77 7.26 -4.09
CA TYR A 78 11.54 6.80 -5.23
C TYR A 78 10.98 5.46 -5.69
N VAL A 79 11.02 5.23 -7.01
CA VAL A 79 10.50 4.01 -7.62
C VAL A 79 11.61 3.35 -8.41
N SER A 80 11.74 2.03 -8.29
CA SER A 80 12.63 1.20 -9.09
C SER A 80 11.85 0.09 -9.78
N ASP A 81 11.96 0.05 -11.11
CA ASP A 81 11.46 -1.02 -11.97
C ASP A 81 12.42 -2.22 -12.06
N SER A 82 13.61 -2.10 -11.47
CA SER A 82 14.71 -3.08 -11.56
C SER A 82 15.57 -3.08 -10.28
N PRO A 83 14.99 -3.43 -9.12
CA PRO A 83 15.78 -3.59 -7.90
C PRO A 83 16.76 -4.76 -8.05
N ALA A 84 17.98 -4.60 -7.55
CA ALA A 84 19.02 -5.64 -7.64
C ALA A 84 18.77 -6.80 -6.65
N PHE A 85 18.31 -6.48 -5.43
CA PHE A 85 17.88 -7.46 -4.43
C PHE A 85 17.01 -6.79 -3.35
N PRO A 86 15.90 -7.42 -2.91
CA PRO A 86 15.24 -8.51 -3.61
C PRO A 86 14.65 -7.99 -4.95
N VAL A 87 14.55 -8.86 -5.95
CA VAL A 87 13.97 -8.48 -7.26
C VAL A 87 12.45 -8.32 -7.19
N ASP A 88 11.82 -9.03 -6.26
CA ASP A 88 10.40 -8.97 -5.91
C ASP A 88 10.21 -9.55 -4.49
N MET A 89 9.02 -9.41 -3.92
CA MET A 89 8.68 -9.91 -2.59
C MET A 89 7.26 -10.44 -2.55
N GLU A 90 7.04 -11.69 -2.13
CA GLU A 90 5.68 -12.18 -1.83
C GLU A 90 5.03 -11.41 -0.67
N PRO A 91 3.75 -11.01 -0.76
CA PRO A 91 3.13 -10.25 0.31
C PRO A 91 3.03 -11.09 1.58
N ARG A 92 3.37 -10.51 2.73
CA ARG A 92 3.30 -11.18 4.04
C ARG A 92 1.87 -11.22 4.57
N ILE A 93 1.04 -12.03 3.92
CA ILE A 93 -0.36 -12.20 4.31
C ILE A 93 -0.42 -13.05 5.59
N PRO A 94 -1.03 -12.56 6.68
CA PRO A 94 -1.18 -13.36 7.90
C PRO A 94 -2.19 -14.48 7.69
N GLU A 95 -1.97 -15.62 8.36
CA GLU A 95 -2.89 -16.77 8.33
C GLU A 95 -4.30 -16.39 8.79
N ARG A 96 -4.39 -15.54 9.82
CA ARG A 96 -5.65 -15.04 10.35
C ARG A 96 -5.88 -13.59 9.94
N ARG A 97 -6.89 -13.38 9.08
CA ARG A 97 -7.40 -12.05 8.72
C ARG A 97 -8.32 -11.49 9.82
N THR A 98 -8.23 -10.18 10.07
CA THR A 98 -9.02 -9.44 11.07
C THR A 98 -9.85 -8.33 10.44
N GLU A 99 -10.81 -7.74 11.17
CA GLU A 99 -11.59 -6.59 10.67
C GLU A 99 -10.69 -5.38 10.39
N ILE A 100 -9.79 -5.08 11.34
CA ILE A 100 -8.81 -4.01 11.25
C ILE A 100 -7.52 -4.55 10.64
N SER A 101 -6.98 -3.85 9.64
CA SER A 101 -5.69 -4.17 9.02
C SER A 101 -4.54 -3.98 10.00
N PRO A 102 -3.37 -4.61 9.80
CA PRO A 102 -2.24 -4.50 10.73
C PRO A 102 -1.71 -3.07 10.91
N CYS A 103 -1.87 -2.21 9.90
CA CYS A 103 -1.53 -0.78 9.99
C CYS A 103 -2.61 0.07 10.70
N GLY A 104 -3.67 -0.53 11.22
CA GLY A 104 -4.80 0.15 11.86
C GLY A 104 -5.93 0.57 10.92
N ALA A 105 -5.77 0.41 9.61
CA ALA A 105 -6.81 0.78 8.65
C ALA A 105 -8.03 -0.15 8.70
N LYS A 106 -9.22 0.44 8.80
CA LYS A 106 -10.49 -0.27 8.66
C LYS A 106 -11.00 -0.17 7.23
N CYS A 107 -10.71 -1.18 6.40
CA CYS A 107 -10.99 -1.10 4.97
C CYS A 107 -12.49 -0.93 4.67
N ALA A 108 -13.39 -1.58 5.41
CA ALA A 108 -14.84 -1.45 5.21
C ALA A 108 -15.38 -0.02 5.40
N GLU A 109 -14.68 0.83 6.16
CA GLU A 109 -15.05 2.22 6.41
C GLU A 109 -14.35 3.19 5.43
N CYS A 110 -13.48 2.70 4.54
CA CYS A 110 -12.71 3.53 3.61
C CYS A 110 -13.52 3.84 2.34
N LEU A 111 -13.64 5.12 1.98
CA LEU A 111 -14.36 5.56 0.78
C LEU A 111 -13.86 4.88 -0.50
N ARG A 112 -12.54 4.79 -0.71
CA ARG A 112 -11.97 4.11 -1.91
C ARG A 112 -12.28 2.62 -1.97
N TYR A 113 -12.44 1.98 -0.81
CA TYR A 113 -12.87 0.58 -0.77
C TYR A 113 -14.36 0.47 -1.12
N GLN A 114 -15.19 1.35 -0.57
CA GLN A 114 -16.63 1.40 -0.84
C GLN A 114 -16.95 1.74 -2.31
N GLU A 115 -16.12 2.59 -2.94
CA GLU A 115 -16.22 2.95 -4.36
C GLU A 115 -15.63 1.90 -5.32
N GLY A 116 -15.10 0.78 -4.81
CA GLY A 116 -14.50 -0.27 -5.65
C GLY A 116 -13.17 0.15 -6.30
N ILE A 117 -12.52 1.22 -5.83
CA ILE A 117 -11.22 1.67 -6.34
C ILE A 117 -10.08 0.87 -5.68
N CYS A 118 -10.26 0.44 -4.44
CA CYS A 118 -9.27 -0.28 -3.66
C CYS A 118 -9.81 -1.65 -3.22
N PRO A 119 -9.06 -2.76 -3.42
CA PRO A 119 -9.47 -4.10 -2.99
C PRO A 119 -9.47 -4.30 -1.46
N GLY A 120 -8.97 -3.30 -0.72
CA GLY A 120 -8.65 -3.44 0.69
C GLY A 120 -7.30 -4.10 0.94
N CYS A 121 -6.95 -4.20 2.22
CA CYS A 121 -5.71 -4.85 2.67
C CYS A 121 -5.89 -6.38 2.65
N PRO A 122 -4.95 -7.16 2.07
CA PRO A 122 -5.05 -8.62 2.07
C PRO A 122 -4.95 -9.25 3.48
N ALA A 123 -4.51 -8.48 4.49
CA ALA A 123 -4.54 -8.90 5.88
C ALA A 123 -5.89 -8.61 6.59
N SER A 124 -6.85 -7.98 5.91
CA SER A 124 -8.20 -7.73 6.42
C SER A 124 -9.19 -8.77 5.89
N ARG A 125 -10.23 -9.06 6.67
CA ARG A 125 -11.36 -9.92 6.27
C ARG A 125 -12.18 -9.34 5.12
N HIS A 126 -12.09 -8.03 4.91
CA HIS A 126 -12.79 -7.34 3.81
C HIS A 126 -11.99 -7.32 2.52
N PHE A 127 -10.91 -8.09 2.39
CA PHE A 127 -10.15 -8.14 1.15
C PHE A 127 -10.99 -8.71 0.00
N GLN A 128 -11.09 -7.98 -1.11
CA GLN A 128 -11.74 -8.44 -2.34
C GLN A 128 -10.69 -9.14 -3.22
N GLU A 129 -10.77 -10.48 -3.29
CA GLU A 129 -9.81 -11.31 -4.04
C GLU A 129 -9.98 -11.15 -5.56
N ASP A 130 -11.21 -10.96 -6.04
CA ASP A 130 -11.56 -10.80 -7.47
C ASP A 130 -11.49 -9.37 -7.98
N HIS A 131 -10.79 -8.49 -7.25
CA HIS A 131 -10.68 -7.07 -7.60
C HIS A 131 -9.82 -6.91 -8.86
N GLY A 132 -10.49 -6.84 -10.02
CA GLY A 132 -9.87 -6.87 -11.35
C GLY A 132 -10.57 -7.79 -12.36
N GLY A 133 -11.58 -8.58 -11.95
CA GLY A 133 -12.29 -9.51 -12.84
C GLY A 133 -13.52 -8.96 -13.59
N ALA A 134 -13.93 -7.71 -13.37
CA ALA A 134 -15.18 -7.19 -13.93
C ALA A 134 -15.01 -5.81 -14.60
N LEU A 135 -14.22 -5.77 -15.67
CA LEU A 135 -14.37 -4.77 -16.74
C LEU A 135 -14.44 -5.51 -18.07
N GLY A 136 -15.54 -6.24 -18.29
CA GLY A 136 -15.70 -7.09 -19.47
C GLY A 136 -17.00 -7.89 -19.52
N SER A 137 -18.15 -7.28 -19.25
CA SER A 137 -19.45 -7.81 -19.70
C SER A 137 -20.45 -6.67 -19.89
N SER A 138 -20.15 -5.79 -20.86
CA SER A 138 -21.20 -5.06 -21.55
C SER A 138 -22.12 -6.09 -22.19
N GLY A 139 -23.36 -6.14 -21.72
CA GLY A 139 -24.37 -7.12 -22.14
C GLY A 139 -24.54 -7.17 -23.66
N GLU A 140 -24.52 -8.39 -24.19
CA GLU A 140 -25.22 -8.70 -25.42
C GLU A 140 -26.72 -8.55 -25.15
N VAL A 141 -27.31 -7.47 -25.65
CA VAL A 141 -28.75 -7.42 -25.89
C VAL A 141 -28.96 -8.19 -27.18
N GLU A 142 -29.35 -9.47 -27.08
CA GLU A 142 -29.92 -10.21 -28.20
C GLU A 142 -31.21 -9.48 -28.64
N MET A 143 -31.16 -8.88 -29.83
CA MET A 143 -32.34 -8.58 -30.62
C MET A 143 -32.60 -9.77 -31.54
N SER A 144 -33.63 -10.55 -31.23
CA SER A 144 -34.33 -11.45 -32.17
C SER A 144 -35.77 -11.62 -31.72
#